data_AF-A0A1G9WSF2-F1
#
_entry.id   AF-A0A1G9WSF2-F1
#
_cell.length_a   1.000
_cell.length_b   1.000
_cell.length_c   1.000
_cell.angle_alpha   90.00
_cell.angle_beta   90.00
_cell.angle_gamma   90.00
#
_symmetry.space_group_name_H-M   'P 1'
#
loop_
_entity.id
_entity.type
_entity.pdbx_description
1 polymer ?
#
loop_
_entity_poly.entity_id
_entity_poly.type
_entity_poly.pdbx_seq_one_letter_code
_entity_poly.pdbx_strand_id
1 'polypeptide(L)'
;MKTSYILFCLPALFTIFSCSQQPKHPQADLISQSAATAMTDKTIGVLADSIDANLSQLEKQSSLVYLQGEQSMYAERYSANGKAILYVEHRDNGLINSQTKKYYFKNDSLILVQENKKTNNDYTDTRIFLRNNIAFRKEQRKANAASVLQTKPYLSLKSIKDNTTKEEDYKQNIRTLDEAIAGNNQYEMLFDQFIDIPGENIIQLKSKAQNGYTASILVKEPDAFIDSLKSNSQSFRNEKLNFKWKVEDKEAVYVPVAAKVTSAKGLNK
;
A
#
# COMPACT_ATOMS: atom_id res chain seq x y z
N MET A 1 -48.95 -29.90 61.67
CA MET A 1 -48.97 -28.61 62.40
C MET A 1 -47.54 -28.22 62.73
N LYS A 2 -47.16 -26.98 62.39
CA LYS A 2 -46.18 -26.10 63.09
C LYS A 2 -44.71 -26.56 63.10
N THR A 3 -43.87 -26.03 62.20
CA THR A 3 -42.98 -24.84 62.38
C THR A 3 -41.91 -25.01 63.46
N SER A 4 -40.63 -25.06 63.10
CA SER A 4 -39.74 -23.87 63.09
C SER A 4 -38.26 -24.20 62.95
N TYR A 5 -37.59 -23.24 62.30
CA TYR A 5 -36.17 -23.06 61.98
C TYR A 5 -35.22 -22.96 63.17
N ILE A 6 -33.91 -23.14 62.92
CA ILE A 6 -32.72 -22.36 63.37
C ILE A 6 -31.51 -23.04 62.68
N LEU A 7 -30.93 -22.52 61.60
CA LEU A 7 -29.92 -21.45 61.50
C LEU A 7 -28.64 -21.73 62.32
N PHE A 8 -27.55 -22.15 61.67
CA PHE A 8 -26.19 -21.73 62.06
C PHE A 8 -25.21 -21.74 60.88
N CYS A 9 -24.50 -20.62 60.76
CA CYS A 9 -23.47 -20.27 59.81
C CYS A 9 -22.21 -21.13 59.94
N LEU A 10 -21.53 -21.44 58.83
CA LEU A 10 -20.26 -20.78 58.52
C LEU A 10 -19.82 -21.07 57.06
N PRO A 11 -19.21 -20.08 56.37
CA PRO A 11 -18.83 -20.16 54.97
C PRO A 11 -17.40 -20.70 54.84
N ALA A 12 -17.17 -21.64 53.94
CA ALA A 12 -15.83 -22.11 53.61
C ALA A 12 -15.64 -22.18 52.09
N LEU A 13 -15.00 -21.12 51.59
CA LEU A 13 -13.97 -21.17 50.56
C LEU A 13 -14.37 -21.66 49.16
N PHE A 14 -14.96 -20.72 48.41
CA PHE A 14 -14.68 -20.58 46.98
C PHE A 14 -13.20 -20.21 46.78
N THR A 15 -12.32 -21.19 46.70
CA THR A 15 -10.99 -20.98 46.10
C THR A 15 -11.14 -21.06 44.58
N ILE A 16 -11.55 -19.93 44.02
CA ILE A 16 -11.32 -19.56 42.63
C ILE A 16 -9.81 -19.64 42.39
N PHE A 17 -9.38 -20.69 41.70
CA PHE A 17 -8.01 -20.82 41.25
C PHE A 17 -7.72 -19.65 40.29
N SER A 18 -6.76 -18.85 40.76
CA SER A 18 -6.05 -17.78 40.08
C SER A 18 -5.84 -18.08 38.60
N CYS A 19 -6.53 -17.34 37.75
CA CYS A 19 -6.15 -17.20 36.34
C CYS A 19 -4.91 -16.31 36.32
N SER A 20 -3.72 -16.92 36.35
CA SER A 20 -2.49 -16.21 36.06
C SER A 20 -2.54 -15.79 34.59
N GLN A 21 -2.94 -14.55 34.34
CA GLN A 21 -2.78 -13.93 33.03
C GLN A 21 -1.33 -14.13 32.61
N GLN A 22 -1.15 -14.90 31.53
CA GLN A 22 0.11 -15.02 30.83
C GLN A 22 0.70 -13.62 30.57
N PRO A 23 2.03 -13.49 30.45
CA PRO A 23 2.65 -12.21 30.14
C PRO A 23 1.92 -11.59 28.95
N LYS A 24 1.28 -10.44 29.17
CA LYS A 24 0.56 -9.72 28.12
C LYS A 24 1.57 -9.49 27.00
N HIS A 25 1.39 -10.20 25.90
CA HIS A 25 2.23 -10.02 24.73
C HIS A 25 2.15 -8.52 24.36
N PRO A 26 3.26 -7.83 24.06
CA PRO A 26 3.24 -6.40 23.77
C PRO A 26 2.25 -6.00 22.65
N GLN A 27 1.87 -6.97 21.81
CA GLN A 27 0.87 -6.79 20.75
C GLN A 27 -0.59 -6.88 21.22
N ALA A 28 -0.89 -7.49 22.37
CA ALA A 28 -2.26 -7.62 22.88
C ALA A 28 -2.85 -6.25 23.26
N ASP A 29 -2.03 -5.33 23.77
CA ASP A 29 -2.45 -3.96 24.07
C ASP A 29 -2.65 -3.09 22.81
N LEU A 30 -2.06 -3.47 21.66
CA LEU A 30 -2.29 -2.79 20.38
C LEU A 30 -3.64 -3.14 19.76
N ILE A 31 -4.17 -4.33 20.08
CA ILE A 31 -5.48 -4.80 19.64
C ILE A 31 -6.58 -4.21 20.54
N SER A 32 -6.33 -4.02 21.83
CA SER A 32 -7.29 -3.47 22.80
C SER A 32 -7.43 -1.94 22.77
N GLN A 33 -6.46 -1.21 22.19
CA GLN A 33 -6.60 0.23 21.95
C GLN A 33 -7.61 0.48 20.81
N SER A 34 -8.84 0.80 21.21
CA SER A 34 -9.96 1.06 20.29
C SER A 34 -9.81 2.35 19.49
N ALA A 35 -9.09 3.34 20.01
CA ALA A 35 -8.96 4.68 19.43
C ALA A 35 -7.53 5.01 18.98
N ALA A 36 -7.38 5.41 17.71
CA ALA A 36 -6.11 5.88 17.15
C ALA A 36 -5.51 7.09 17.89
N THR A 37 -6.36 7.93 18.50
CA THR A 37 -5.95 9.11 19.27
C THR A 37 -5.19 8.80 20.56
N ALA A 38 -5.37 7.60 21.12
CA ALA A 38 -4.68 7.17 22.33
C ALA A 38 -3.27 6.60 22.07
N MET A 39 -2.90 6.38 20.81
CA MET A 39 -1.62 5.75 20.46
C MET A 39 -0.46 6.74 20.62
N THR A 40 0.67 6.23 21.14
CA THR A 40 1.95 6.94 21.24
C THR A 40 2.80 6.67 19.99
N ASP A 41 3.84 7.45 19.75
CA ASP A 41 4.82 7.18 18.68
C ASP A 41 5.41 5.76 18.78
N LYS A 42 5.69 5.29 19.99
CA LYS A 42 6.18 3.93 20.22
C LYS A 42 5.15 2.87 19.80
N THR A 43 3.89 3.00 20.22
CA THR A 43 2.86 2.01 19.88
C THR A 43 2.46 2.07 18.41
N ILE A 44 2.51 3.25 17.78
CA ILE A 44 2.36 3.43 16.33
C ILE A 44 3.50 2.71 15.59
N GLY A 45 4.75 2.87 16.04
CA GLY A 45 5.90 2.19 15.45
C GLY A 45 5.78 0.67 15.49
N VAL A 46 5.43 0.10 16.64
CA VAL A 46 5.23 -1.36 16.77
C VAL A 46 4.09 -1.86 15.89
N LEU A 47 3.01 -1.10 15.75
CA LEU A 47 1.92 -1.45 14.84
C LEU A 47 2.39 -1.44 13.37
N ALA A 48 3.15 -0.43 12.96
CA ALA A 48 3.70 -0.35 11.61
C ALA A 48 4.64 -1.53 11.30
N ASP A 49 5.53 -1.87 12.23
CA ASP A 49 6.43 -3.04 12.12
C ASP A 49 5.62 -4.34 12.03
N SER A 50 4.52 -4.46 12.79
CA SER A 50 3.63 -5.61 12.73
C SER A 50 2.88 -5.71 11.39
N ILE A 51 2.46 -4.59 10.80
CA ILE A 51 1.84 -4.57 9.47
C ILE A 51 2.87 -5.01 8.41
N ASP A 52 4.08 -4.43 8.46
CA ASP A 52 5.16 -4.75 7.52
C ASP A 52 5.57 -6.22 7.59
N ALA A 53 5.61 -6.83 8.79
CA ALA A 53 5.93 -8.24 8.97
C ALA A 53 4.87 -9.20 8.41
N ASN A 54 3.63 -8.75 8.26
CA ASN A 54 2.50 -9.59 7.83
C ASN A 54 1.97 -9.22 6.44
N LEU A 55 2.69 -8.43 5.64
CA LEU A 55 2.23 -7.99 4.31
C LEU A 55 1.78 -9.14 3.39
N SER A 56 2.44 -10.29 3.47
CA SER A 56 2.12 -11.48 2.66
C SER A 56 0.77 -12.12 3.02
N GLN A 57 0.22 -11.82 4.21
CA GLN A 57 -1.07 -12.33 4.68
C GLN A 57 -2.21 -11.36 4.40
N LEU A 58 -1.90 -10.15 3.92
CA LEU A 58 -2.88 -9.11 3.65
C LEU A 58 -3.38 -9.17 2.22
N GLU A 59 -4.62 -8.71 2.01
CA GLU A 59 -5.18 -8.54 0.68
C GLU A 59 -4.46 -7.37 -0.02
N LYS A 60 -3.68 -7.69 -1.06
CA LYS A 60 -2.94 -6.69 -1.85
C LYS A 60 -3.69 -6.33 -3.12
N GLN A 61 -3.79 -5.03 -3.39
CA GLN A 61 -4.16 -4.48 -4.68
C GLN A 61 -3.07 -3.53 -5.14
N SER A 62 -2.79 -3.53 -6.44
CA SER A 62 -1.80 -2.63 -7.04
C SER A 62 -2.43 -1.86 -8.18
N SER A 63 -1.90 -0.68 -8.47
CA SER A 63 -2.13 0.02 -9.73
C SER A 63 -1.16 -0.47 -10.81
N LEU A 64 -1.43 -0.11 -12.06
CA LEU A 64 -0.41 -0.21 -13.11
C LEU A 64 0.81 0.63 -12.75
N VAL A 65 1.93 0.35 -13.42
CA VAL A 65 3.12 1.20 -13.40
C VAL A 65 2.92 2.32 -14.41
N TYR A 66 2.58 3.49 -13.91
CA TYR A 66 2.34 4.69 -14.71
C TYR A 66 3.65 5.42 -14.96
N LEU A 67 3.82 5.93 -16.18
CA LEU A 67 4.94 6.72 -16.62
C LEU A 67 4.44 8.10 -17.05
N GLN A 68 5.11 9.16 -16.59
CA GLN A 68 4.91 10.51 -17.07
C GLN A 68 6.27 11.18 -17.28
N GLY A 69 6.65 11.36 -18.54
CA GLY A 69 8.03 11.71 -18.90
C GLY A 69 8.97 10.59 -18.44
N GLU A 70 9.99 10.92 -17.66
CA GLU A 70 10.98 9.97 -17.12
C GLU A 70 10.59 9.41 -15.74
N GLN A 71 9.48 9.87 -15.17
CA GLN A 71 9.08 9.46 -13.83
C GLN A 71 8.08 8.30 -13.91
N SER A 72 8.37 7.22 -13.20
CA SER A 72 7.44 6.13 -12.94
C SER A 72 6.77 6.27 -11.58
N MET A 73 5.56 5.75 -11.48
CA MET A 73 4.77 5.71 -10.27
C MET A 73 3.82 4.52 -10.27
N TYR A 74 3.70 3.84 -9.14
CA TYR A 74 2.61 2.92 -8.88
C TYR A 74 2.23 2.95 -7.41
N ALA A 75 1.00 2.52 -7.13
CA ALA A 75 0.43 2.48 -5.80
C ALA A 75 0.04 1.06 -5.43
N GLU A 76 0.13 0.75 -4.14
CA GLU A 76 -0.34 -0.49 -3.54
C GLU A 76 -1.24 -0.20 -2.36
N ARG A 77 -2.26 -1.04 -2.16
CA ARG A 77 -3.14 -1.03 -0.99
C ARG A 77 -3.14 -2.41 -0.37
N TYR A 78 -2.91 -2.45 0.93
CA TYR A 78 -2.99 -3.65 1.75
C TYR A 78 -4.16 -3.53 2.71
N SER A 79 -5.02 -4.54 2.70
CA SER A 79 -6.26 -4.56 3.47
C SER A 79 -6.33 -5.79 4.39
N ALA A 80 -7.00 -5.61 5.52
CA ALA A 80 -7.41 -6.68 6.42
C ALA A 80 -8.92 -6.60 6.62
N ASN A 81 -9.64 -7.69 6.36
CA ASN A 81 -11.11 -7.75 6.44
C ASN A 81 -11.80 -6.64 5.65
N GLY A 82 -11.34 -6.39 4.41
CA GLY A 82 -11.88 -5.34 3.53
C GLY A 82 -11.56 -3.90 3.92
N LYS A 83 -10.81 -3.66 5.00
CA LYS A 83 -10.38 -2.31 5.42
C LYS A 83 -8.93 -2.07 5.08
N ALA A 84 -8.63 -0.93 4.45
CA ALA A 84 -7.27 -0.53 4.14
C ALA A 84 -6.48 -0.22 5.43
N ILE A 85 -5.32 -0.85 5.58
CA ILE A 85 -4.43 -0.63 6.73
C ILE A 85 -3.08 -0.04 6.32
N LEU A 86 -2.72 -0.16 5.04
CA LEU A 86 -1.51 0.44 4.48
C LEU A 86 -1.74 0.80 3.01
N TYR A 87 -1.34 2.02 2.66
CA TYR A 87 -1.08 2.41 1.27
C TYR A 87 0.41 2.59 1.06
N VAL A 88 0.92 2.16 -0.09
CA VAL A 88 2.31 2.37 -0.49
C VAL A 88 2.33 3.06 -1.85
N GLU A 89 3.02 4.18 -1.93
CA GLU A 89 3.31 4.87 -3.18
C GLU A 89 4.79 4.67 -3.51
N HIS A 90 5.06 4.21 -4.72
CA HIS A 90 6.39 4.14 -5.27
C HIS A 90 6.51 5.19 -6.36
N ARG A 91 7.59 5.98 -6.31
CA ARG A 91 7.99 6.87 -7.40
C ARG A 91 9.45 6.64 -7.71
N ASP A 92 9.79 6.63 -8.98
CA ASP A 92 11.15 6.42 -9.45
C ASP A 92 11.38 7.32 -10.66
N ASN A 93 12.58 7.88 -10.79
CA ASN A 93 13.01 8.51 -12.05
C ASN A 93 14.32 7.86 -12.54
N GLY A 94 14.51 6.57 -12.23
CA GLY A 94 15.67 5.80 -12.61
C GLY A 94 16.82 6.00 -11.63
N LEU A 95 17.98 6.43 -12.13
CA LEU A 95 19.20 6.47 -11.31
C LEU A 95 19.25 7.63 -10.30
N ILE A 96 18.46 8.68 -10.51
CA ILE A 96 18.64 9.97 -9.82
C ILE A 96 17.87 10.00 -8.50
N ASN A 97 16.59 9.63 -8.51
CA ASN A 97 15.68 9.72 -7.38
C ASN A 97 14.76 8.50 -7.34
N SER A 98 14.62 7.91 -6.17
CA SER A 98 13.53 6.98 -5.89
C SER A 98 12.91 7.31 -4.54
N GLN A 99 11.61 7.09 -4.44
CA GLN A 99 10.83 7.40 -3.26
C GLN A 99 9.84 6.27 -3.03
N THR A 100 9.74 5.83 -1.78
CA THR A 100 8.67 4.95 -1.33
C THR A 100 8.02 5.61 -0.13
N LYS A 101 6.73 5.88 -0.24
CA LYS A 101 5.95 6.54 0.79
C LYS A 101 4.83 5.64 1.26
N LYS A 102 4.84 5.30 2.55
CA LYS A 102 3.89 4.41 3.21
C LYS A 102 2.95 5.22 4.09
N TYR A 103 1.66 4.91 4.05
CA TYR A 103 0.61 5.54 4.84
C TYR A 103 -0.11 4.47 5.66
N TYR A 104 0.13 4.44 6.97
CA TYR A 104 -0.40 3.41 7.86
C TYR A 104 -1.66 3.88 8.57
N PHE A 105 -2.67 3.01 8.58
CA PHE A 105 -3.98 3.29 9.13
C PHE A 105 -4.32 2.39 10.33
N LYS A 106 -5.06 2.96 11.28
CA LYS A 106 -5.75 2.24 12.35
C LYS A 106 -7.18 2.73 12.40
N ASN A 107 -8.15 1.84 12.15
CA ASN A 107 -9.59 2.16 12.18
C ASN A 107 -9.91 3.44 11.39
N ASP A 108 -9.51 3.46 10.11
CA ASP A 108 -9.73 4.57 9.15
C ASP A 108 -8.97 5.88 9.48
N SER A 109 -8.19 5.91 10.56
CA SER A 109 -7.33 7.04 10.91
C SER A 109 -5.90 6.82 10.42
N LEU A 110 -5.36 7.78 9.67
CA LEU A 110 -3.94 7.84 9.33
C LEU A 110 -3.13 8.16 10.59
N ILE A 111 -2.19 7.27 10.94
CA ILE A 111 -1.40 7.36 12.19
C ILE A 111 0.10 7.54 11.94
N LEU A 112 0.60 7.09 10.78
CA LEU A 112 2.01 7.19 10.41
C LEU A 112 2.15 7.37 8.90
N VAL A 113 3.01 8.30 8.53
CA VAL A 113 3.58 8.37 7.18
C VAL A 113 5.06 8.10 7.28
N GLN A 114 5.53 7.10 6.54
CA GLN A 114 6.96 6.80 6.42
C GLN A 114 7.41 7.04 4.98
N GLU A 115 8.47 7.81 4.80
CA GLU A 115 9.02 8.15 3.50
C GLU A 115 10.49 7.74 3.45
N ASN A 116 10.80 6.81 2.55
CA ASN A 116 12.16 6.47 2.15
C ASN A 116 12.45 7.17 0.83
N LYS A 117 13.47 8.02 0.80
CA LYS A 117 13.86 8.76 -0.39
C LYS A 117 15.36 8.59 -0.65
N LYS A 118 15.70 8.19 -1.87
CA LYS A 118 17.04 8.28 -2.42
C LYS A 118 17.09 9.50 -3.34
N THR A 119 18.10 10.34 -3.17
CA THR A 119 18.43 11.42 -4.10
C THR A 119 19.93 11.38 -4.35
N ASN A 120 20.33 11.15 -5.59
CA ASN A 120 21.70 10.83 -5.96
C ASN A 120 22.24 9.68 -5.09
N ASN A 121 23.25 9.94 -4.26
CA ASN A 121 23.84 8.96 -3.35
C ASN A 121 23.33 9.08 -1.91
N ASP A 122 22.43 10.03 -1.62
CA ASP A 122 21.90 10.26 -0.29
C ASP A 122 20.58 9.53 -0.10
N TYR A 123 20.48 8.86 1.05
CA TYR A 123 19.30 8.18 1.51
C TYR A 123 18.75 8.92 2.73
N THR A 124 17.44 9.17 2.71
CA THR A 124 16.70 9.79 3.79
C THR A 124 15.50 8.91 4.12
N ASP A 125 15.29 8.66 5.41
CA ASP A 125 14.12 7.97 5.92
C ASP A 125 13.46 8.87 6.96
N THR A 126 12.20 9.23 6.71
CA THR A 126 11.42 10.17 7.50
C THR A 126 10.18 9.48 8.04
N ARG A 127 9.87 9.66 9.32
CA ARG A 127 8.64 9.23 9.97
C ARG A 127 7.86 10.42 10.46
N ILE A 128 6.58 10.50 10.11
CA ILE A 128 5.65 11.54 10.56
C ILE A 128 4.51 10.84 11.28
N PHE A 129 4.38 11.10 12.58
CA PHE A 129 3.33 10.52 13.41
C PHE A 129 2.16 11.48 13.50
N LEU A 130 0.95 10.95 13.31
CA LEU A 130 -0.27 11.75 13.18
C LEU A 130 -1.34 11.33 14.19
N ARG A 131 -2.16 12.30 14.59
CA ARG A 131 -3.45 12.09 15.25
C ARG A 131 -4.47 13.01 14.61
N ASN A 132 -5.58 12.46 14.13
CA ASN A 132 -6.61 13.22 13.42
C ASN A 132 -6.03 14.04 12.25
N ASN A 133 -5.12 13.44 11.47
CA ASN A 133 -4.38 14.07 10.36
C ASN A 133 -3.45 15.23 10.76
N ILE A 134 -3.25 15.49 12.06
CA ILE A 134 -2.32 16.50 12.56
C ILE A 134 -1.03 15.80 12.99
N ALA A 135 0.10 16.22 12.41
CA ALA A 135 1.41 15.72 12.79
C ALA A 135 1.79 16.20 14.20
N PHE A 136 2.13 15.28 15.09
CA PHE A 136 2.57 15.59 16.46
C PHE A 136 4.04 15.24 16.73
N ARG A 137 4.65 14.40 15.87
CA ARG A 137 6.08 14.08 15.92
C ARG A 137 6.60 13.83 14.52
N LYS A 138 7.83 14.30 14.25
CA LYS A 138 8.55 14.03 13.02
C LYS A 138 9.98 13.65 13.34
N GLU A 139 10.45 12.59 12.71
CA GLU A 139 11.79 12.08 12.89
C GLU A 139 12.43 11.75 11.56
N GLN A 140 13.75 11.82 11.51
CA GLN A 140 14.50 11.57 10.29
C GLN A 140 15.85 10.93 10.59
N ARG A 141 16.29 10.06 9.70
CA ARG A 141 17.67 9.60 9.60
C ARG A 141 18.17 9.74 8.17
N LYS A 142 19.47 9.93 8.02
CA LYS A 142 20.14 10.07 6.72
C LYS A 142 21.43 9.27 6.69
N ALA A 143 21.77 8.77 5.51
CA ALA A 143 23.04 8.11 5.23
C ALA A 143 23.37 8.19 3.74
N ASN A 144 24.62 7.96 3.38
CA ASN A 144 25.10 7.87 2.00
C ASN A 144 25.03 6.45 1.40
N ALA A 145 24.44 5.50 2.15
CA ALA A 145 24.23 4.13 1.71
C ALA A 145 22.99 3.54 2.40
N ALA A 146 22.21 2.74 1.66
CA ALA A 146 20.99 2.12 2.17
C ALA A 146 21.25 1.19 3.37
N SER A 147 22.34 0.42 3.34
CA SER A 147 22.73 -0.49 4.43
C SER A 147 23.07 0.25 5.72
N VAL A 148 23.73 1.41 5.61
CA VAL A 148 24.12 2.25 6.75
C VAL A 148 22.92 3.02 7.32
N LEU A 149 21.95 3.38 6.49
CA LEU A 149 20.75 4.09 6.92
C LEU A 149 20.01 3.36 8.04
N GLN A 150 19.90 2.04 7.93
CA GLN A 150 19.16 1.21 8.87
C GLN A 150 19.81 1.17 10.27
N THR A 151 21.13 1.36 10.35
CA THR A 151 21.86 1.35 11.63
C THR A 151 21.90 2.72 12.30
N LYS A 152 21.48 3.79 11.61
CA LYS A 152 21.42 5.14 12.17
C LYS A 152 20.16 5.32 13.01
N PRO A 153 20.27 5.91 14.22
CA PRO A 153 19.09 6.26 15.00
C PRO A 153 18.31 7.38 14.31
N TYR A 154 17.00 7.38 14.52
CA TYR A 154 16.16 8.50 14.13
C TYR A 154 16.47 9.71 15.02
N LEU A 155 16.55 10.88 14.39
CA LEU A 155 16.70 12.17 15.06
C LEU A 155 15.36 12.91 15.01
N SER A 156 14.90 13.39 16.17
CA SER A 156 13.69 14.22 16.24
C SER A 156 13.93 15.56 15.54
N LEU A 157 13.04 15.93 14.63
CA LEU A 157 13.05 17.27 14.03
C LEU A 157 12.28 18.21 14.96
N LYS A 158 12.99 19.17 15.57
CA LYS A 158 12.50 19.99 16.69
C LYS A 158 11.34 20.92 16.33
N SER A 159 11.04 21.12 15.05
CA SER A 159 9.91 21.94 14.63
C SER A 159 9.14 21.28 13.49
N ILE A 160 7.94 20.80 13.81
CA ILE A 160 6.91 20.48 12.81
C ILE A 160 6.39 21.79 12.18
N LYS A 161 6.61 22.93 12.85
CA LYS A 161 6.17 24.28 12.49
C LYS A 161 7.23 25.13 11.77
N ASP A 162 8.44 24.61 11.49
CA ASP A 162 9.44 25.34 10.70
C ASP A 162 9.06 25.24 9.22
N ASN A 163 8.08 26.10 8.88
CA ASN A 163 7.60 26.68 7.62
C ASN A 163 8.38 26.46 6.31
N THR A 164 8.82 25.23 6.03
CA THR A 164 9.36 24.86 4.70
C THR A 164 8.70 23.61 4.13
N THR A 165 7.88 22.91 4.91
CA THR A 165 7.09 21.77 4.42
C THR A 165 5.64 22.22 4.39
N LYS A 166 5.05 22.39 3.20
CA LYS A 166 3.60 22.58 3.05
C LYS A 166 2.88 21.50 3.87
N GLU A 167 1.83 21.89 4.59
CA GLU A 167 0.93 20.92 5.22
C GLU A 167 0.46 19.98 4.11
N GLU A 168 0.87 18.71 4.20
CA GLU A 168 0.53 17.74 3.18
C GLU A 168 -0.97 17.43 3.31
N ASP A 169 -1.70 17.58 2.21
CA ASP A 169 -3.09 17.13 2.13
C ASP A 169 -3.11 15.61 2.01
N TYR A 170 -2.96 14.93 3.14
CA TYR A 170 -2.96 13.46 3.19
C TYR A 170 -4.25 12.88 2.64
N LYS A 171 -5.39 13.56 2.82
CA LYS A 171 -6.67 13.08 2.29
C LYS A 171 -6.67 13.09 0.77
N GLN A 172 -6.16 14.16 0.16
CA GLN A 172 -6.01 14.22 -1.29
C GLN A 172 -4.99 13.20 -1.80
N ASN A 173 -3.86 13.00 -1.09
CA ASN A 173 -2.88 11.99 -1.47
C ASN A 173 -3.50 10.58 -1.50
N ILE A 174 -4.22 10.18 -0.45
CA ILE A 174 -4.88 8.86 -0.38
C ILE A 174 -5.92 8.71 -1.48
N ARG A 175 -6.72 9.75 -1.74
CA ARG A 175 -7.66 9.76 -2.86
C ARG A 175 -6.96 9.52 -4.19
N THR A 176 -5.83 10.19 -4.44
CA THR A 176 -5.05 10.00 -5.66
C THR A 176 -4.52 8.56 -5.79
N LEU A 177 -4.10 7.93 -4.68
CA LEU A 177 -3.69 6.52 -4.67
C LEU A 177 -4.86 5.58 -4.95
N ASP A 178 -6.04 5.82 -4.37
CA ASP A 178 -7.24 5.03 -4.69
C ASP A 178 -7.65 5.18 -6.16
N GLU A 179 -7.56 6.39 -6.73
CA GLU A 179 -7.82 6.64 -8.15
C GLU A 179 -6.82 5.92 -9.06
N ALA A 180 -5.55 5.87 -8.67
CA ALA A 180 -4.50 5.10 -9.35
C ALA A 180 -4.79 3.60 -9.30
N ILE A 181 -5.09 3.05 -8.12
CA ILE A 181 -5.39 1.62 -7.95
C ILE A 181 -6.64 1.21 -8.72
N ALA A 182 -7.66 2.07 -8.76
CA ALA A 182 -8.88 1.81 -9.52
C ALA A 182 -8.72 2.01 -11.03
N GLY A 183 -7.65 2.69 -11.48
CA GLY A 183 -7.44 3.02 -12.89
C GLY A 183 -8.51 3.99 -13.43
N ASN A 184 -8.83 5.03 -12.66
CA ASN A 184 -9.86 6.02 -12.97
C ASN A 184 -9.26 7.43 -13.18
N ASN A 185 -10.06 8.35 -13.72
CA ASN A 185 -9.66 9.74 -14.00
C ASN A 185 -8.38 9.81 -14.86
N GLN A 186 -7.33 10.49 -14.38
CA GLN A 186 -6.04 10.60 -15.06
C GLN A 186 -5.31 9.24 -15.21
N TYR A 187 -5.71 8.22 -14.45
CA TYR A 187 -5.17 6.87 -14.48
C TYR A 187 -5.99 5.91 -15.34
N GLU A 188 -7.04 6.39 -16.00
CA GLU A 188 -7.79 5.60 -16.98
C GLU A 188 -6.92 5.36 -18.22
N MET A 189 -6.52 4.11 -18.41
CA MET A 189 -5.63 3.68 -19.49
C MET A 189 -6.42 3.04 -20.64
N LEU A 190 -6.10 3.45 -21.86
CA LEU A 190 -6.60 2.88 -23.10
C LEU A 190 -5.45 2.28 -23.89
N PHE A 191 -5.75 1.26 -24.70
CA PHE A 191 -4.76 0.67 -25.58
C PHE A 191 -4.28 1.66 -26.64
N ASP A 192 -2.96 1.75 -26.79
CA ASP A 192 -2.35 2.56 -27.84
C ASP A 192 -1.79 1.69 -28.96
N GLN A 193 -0.93 0.73 -28.60
CA GLN A 193 -0.26 -0.16 -29.54
C GLN A 193 0.30 -1.41 -28.87
N PHE A 194 0.58 -2.42 -29.69
CA PHE A 194 1.36 -3.59 -29.30
C PHE A 194 2.76 -3.46 -29.89
N ILE A 195 3.78 -3.56 -29.06
CA ILE A 195 5.19 -3.49 -29.47
C ILE A 195 5.73 -4.92 -29.45
N ASP A 196 6.20 -5.37 -30.61
CA ASP A 196 6.82 -6.67 -30.82
C ASP A 196 8.25 -6.45 -31.32
N ILE A 197 9.20 -6.52 -30.41
CA ILE A 197 10.63 -6.41 -30.71
C ILE A 197 11.34 -7.70 -30.30
N PRO A 198 12.48 -8.06 -30.91
CA PRO A 198 13.20 -9.27 -30.54
C PRO A 198 13.51 -9.32 -29.04
N GLY A 199 12.93 -10.29 -28.34
CA GLY A 199 13.12 -10.50 -26.91
C GLY A 199 12.06 -9.87 -26.00
N GLU A 200 11.22 -8.95 -26.50
CA GLU A 200 10.21 -8.27 -25.68
C GLU A 200 8.89 -8.05 -26.42
N ASN A 201 7.79 -8.46 -25.78
CA ASN A 201 6.43 -8.17 -26.21
C ASN A 201 5.78 -7.24 -25.19
N ILE A 202 5.29 -6.08 -25.63
CA ILE A 202 4.76 -5.05 -24.72
C ILE A 202 3.38 -4.58 -25.18
N ILE A 203 2.42 -4.59 -24.26
CA ILE A 203 1.15 -3.87 -24.41
C ILE A 203 1.38 -2.44 -23.95
N GLN A 204 1.30 -1.48 -24.87
CA GLN A 204 1.42 -0.07 -24.56
C GLN A 204 0.04 0.55 -24.35
N LEU A 205 -0.13 1.19 -23.20
CA LEU A 205 -1.32 1.95 -22.84
C LEU A 205 -1.00 3.44 -22.70
N LYS A 206 -2.02 4.27 -22.91
CA LYS A 206 -1.99 5.71 -22.71
C LYS A 206 -3.27 6.22 -22.04
N SER A 207 -3.14 7.28 -21.26
CA SER A 207 -4.29 8.00 -20.73
C SER A 207 -5.00 8.82 -21.81
N LYS A 208 -6.24 9.25 -21.52
CA LYS A 208 -7.01 10.17 -22.38
C LYS A 208 -6.48 11.61 -22.36
N ALA A 209 -5.71 11.99 -21.33
CA ALA A 209 -5.25 13.36 -21.14
C ALA A 209 -4.05 13.68 -22.04
N GLN A 210 -4.01 14.90 -22.58
CA GLN A 210 -2.85 15.41 -23.29
C GLN A 210 -1.66 15.50 -22.32
N ASN A 211 -0.52 14.91 -22.67
CA ASN A 211 0.66 14.76 -21.78
C ASN A 211 0.37 14.00 -20.47
N GLY A 212 -0.65 13.15 -20.47
CA GLY A 212 -0.97 12.30 -19.33
C GLY A 212 -0.07 11.06 -19.25
N TYR A 213 -0.46 10.13 -18.39
CA TYR A 213 0.32 8.92 -18.12
C TYR A 213 0.31 7.94 -19.29
N THR A 214 1.38 7.17 -19.41
CA THR A 214 1.44 5.92 -20.16
C THR A 214 1.66 4.76 -19.21
N ALA A 215 1.41 3.54 -19.66
CA ALA A 215 1.76 2.33 -18.92
C ALA A 215 2.18 1.24 -19.91
N SER A 216 3.17 0.44 -19.54
CA SER A 216 3.69 -0.64 -20.36
C SER A 216 3.54 -1.95 -19.60
N ILE A 217 3.01 -2.97 -20.27
CA ILE A 217 2.80 -4.29 -19.68
C ILE A 217 3.61 -5.29 -20.47
N LEU A 218 4.57 -5.93 -19.81
CA LEU A 218 5.42 -6.96 -20.37
C LEU A 218 4.63 -8.26 -20.54
N VAL A 219 4.72 -8.84 -21.73
CA VAL A 219 4.10 -10.13 -22.06
C VAL A 219 5.19 -11.18 -22.14
N LYS A 220 5.31 -11.98 -21.08
CA LYS A 220 6.25 -13.11 -21.01
C LYS A 220 5.71 -14.36 -21.70
N GLU A 221 4.43 -14.64 -21.51
CA GLU A 221 3.72 -15.79 -22.07
C GLU A 221 2.49 -15.30 -22.85
N PRO A 222 2.45 -15.46 -24.18
CA PRO A 222 1.28 -15.08 -24.98
C PRO A 222 0.15 -16.11 -24.88
N ASP A 223 -1.08 -15.64 -25.04
CA ASP A 223 -2.28 -16.47 -25.22
C ASP A 223 -3.12 -15.96 -26.40
N ALA A 224 -4.28 -16.57 -26.64
CA ALA A 224 -5.17 -16.19 -27.74
C ALA A 224 -5.60 -14.70 -27.71
N PHE A 225 -5.67 -14.08 -26.52
CA PHE A 225 -5.95 -12.66 -26.41
C PHE A 225 -4.77 -11.83 -26.92
N ILE A 226 -3.55 -12.19 -26.54
CA ILE A 226 -2.33 -11.56 -27.05
C ILE A 226 -2.20 -11.74 -28.56
N ASP A 227 -2.47 -12.93 -29.09
CA ASP A 227 -2.42 -13.18 -30.54
C ASP A 227 -3.42 -12.30 -31.30
N SER A 228 -4.62 -12.12 -30.74
CA SER A 228 -5.64 -11.21 -31.30
C SER A 228 -5.20 -9.75 -31.24
N LEU A 229 -4.63 -9.32 -30.11
CA LEU A 229 -4.14 -7.96 -29.91
C LEU A 229 -2.99 -7.63 -30.86
N LYS A 230 -2.10 -8.60 -31.11
CA LYS A 230 -0.97 -8.50 -32.04
C LYS A 230 -1.44 -8.44 -33.49
N SER A 231 -2.32 -9.37 -33.90
CA SER A 231 -2.79 -9.47 -35.29
C SER A 231 -3.75 -8.34 -35.69
N ASN A 232 -4.50 -7.76 -34.74
CA ASN A 232 -5.50 -6.73 -35.03
C ASN A 232 -5.39 -5.51 -34.10
N SER A 233 -4.18 -5.03 -33.84
CA SER A 233 -3.95 -3.91 -32.90
C SER A 233 -4.81 -2.68 -33.18
N GLN A 234 -5.04 -2.34 -34.45
CA GLN A 234 -5.84 -1.15 -34.80
C GLN A 234 -7.29 -1.24 -34.35
N SER A 235 -7.91 -2.43 -34.28
CA SER A 235 -9.30 -2.55 -33.82
C SER A 235 -9.46 -2.28 -32.32
N PHE A 236 -8.39 -2.49 -31.55
CA PHE A 236 -8.37 -2.27 -30.10
C PHE A 236 -7.94 -0.85 -29.73
N ARG A 237 -7.51 -0.03 -30.70
CA ARG A 237 -6.92 1.28 -30.41
C ARG A 237 -7.93 2.20 -29.74
N ASN A 238 -7.48 2.83 -28.65
CA ASN A 238 -8.28 3.64 -27.73
C ASN A 238 -9.41 2.87 -27.01
N GLU A 239 -9.37 1.54 -27.00
CA GLU A 239 -10.27 0.73 -26.18
C GLU A 239 -9.67 0.46 -24.80
N LYS A 240 -10.53 0.39 -23.78
CA LYS A 240 -10.14 -0.10 -22.46
C LYS A 240 -10.07 -1.62 -22.51
N LEU A 241 -8.87 -2.16 -22.43
CA LEU A 241 -8.68 -3.61 -22.41
C LEU A 241 -9.01 -4.19 -21.03
N ASN A 242 -9.57 -5.40 -21.03
CA ASN A 242 -9.84 -6.16 -19.82
C ASN A 242 -8.94 -7.39 -19.78
N PHE A 243 -7.83 -7.29 -19.05
CA PHE A 243 -6.88 -8.38 -18.85
C PHE A 243 -6.33 -8.39 -17.43
N LYS A 244 -5.76 -9.52 -17.02
CA LYS A 244 -5.09 -9.67 -15.73
C LYS A 244 -3.61 -9.35 -15.85
N TRP A 245 -3.06 -8.73 -14.83
CA TRP A 245 -1.66 -8.38 -14.73
C TRP A 245 -1.23 -8.37 -13.26
N LYS A 246 0.08 -8.35 -13.02
CA LYS A 246 0.68 -8.20 -11.68
C LYS A 246 1.92 -7.31 -11.76
N VAL A 247 2.33 -6.70 -10.65
CA VAL A 247 3.64 -6.03 -10.58
C VAL A 247 4.69 -7.04 -10.14
N GLU A 248 5.75 -7.19 -10.92
CA GLU A 248 6.97 -7.94 -10.57
C GLU A 248 8.17 -7.03 -10.81
N ASP A 249 9.08 -6.92 -9.85
CA ASP A 249 10.32 -6.13 -9.99
C ASP A 249 10.12 -4.69 -10.50
N LYS A 250 9.01 -4.05 -10.07
CA LYS A 250 8.56 -2.70 -10.49
C LYS A 250 8.07 -2.60 -11.94
N GLU A 251 7.79 -3.71 -12.59
CA GLU A 251 7.20 -3.77 -13.93
C GLU A 251 5.82 -4.42 -13.88
N ALA A 252 4.89 -3.95 -14.72
CA ALA A 252 3.62 -4.63 -14.90
C ALA A 252 3.80 -5.80 -15.87
N VAL A 253 3.42 -7.00 -15.45
CA VAL A 253 3.55 -8.25 -16.21
C VAL A 253 2.16 -8.82 -16.47
N TYR A 254 1.89 -9.14 -17.73
CA TYR A 254 0.66 -9.79 -18.18
C TYR A 254 0.50 -11.18 -17.53
N VAL A 255 -0.73 -11.50 -17.11
CA VAL A 255 -1.07 -12.82 -16.57
C VAL A 255 -2.01 -13.51 -17.56
N PRO A 256 -1.56 -14.58 -18.23
CA PRO A 256 -2.38 -15.35 -19.15
C PRO A 256 -3.65 -15.85 -18.48
N VAL A 257 -4.76 -15.77 -19.21
CA VAL A 257 -6.04 -16.31 -18.75
C VAL A 257 -6.33 -17.54 -19.58
N ALA A 258 -6.57 -18.67 -18.92
CA ALA A 258 -7.01 -19.87 -19.64
C ALA A 258 -8.22 -19.51 -20.53
N ALA A 259 -8.18 -19.94 -21.81
CA ALA A 259 -9.06 -19.51 -22.91
C ALA A 259 -10.59 -19.58 -22.65
N LYS A 260 -11.03 -20.09 -21.50
CA LYS A 260 -12.43 -20.22 -21.10
C LYS A 260 -13.01 -19.00 -20.35
N VAL A 261 -12.24 -17.94 -20.05
CA VAL A 261 -12.72 -16.82 -19.19
C VAL A 261 -12.59 -15.43 -19.82
N THR A 262 -12.08 -15.30 -21.04
CA THR A 262 -11.87 -13.99 -21.68
C THR A 262 -13.11 -13.50 -22.43
N SER A 263 -13.81 -12.52 -21.86
CA SER A 263 -14.88 -11.77 -22.53
C SER A 263 -14.34 -10.45 -23.11
N ALA A 264 -13.67 -10.51 -24.25
CA ALA A 264 -13.42 -9.34 -25.08
C ALA A 264 -14.24 -9.46 -26.37
N LYS A 265 -14.97 -8.39 -26.74
CA LYS A 265 -15.61 -8.29 -28.05
C LYS A 265 -14.51 -8.32 -29.11
N GLY A 266 -14.33 -9.48 -29.75
CA GLY A 266 -13.25 -9.71 -30.72
C GLY A 266 -12.74 -11.14 -30.74
N LEU A 267 -12.95 -11.91 -29.67
CA LEU A 267 -12.59 -13.33 -29.58
C LEU A 267 -13.60 -14.28 -30.24
N ASN A 268 -14.67 -13.75 -30.84
CA ASN A 268 -15.63 -14.53 -31.62
C ASN A 268 -15.34 -14.37 -33.11
N LYS A 269 -14.27 -15.01 -33.58
CA LYS A 269 -14.14 -15.45 -34.98
C LYS A 269 -13.45 -16.80 -35.01
#